data_AF-A0A8D0NKW8-F1
#
_entry.id   AF-A0A8D0NKW8-F1
#
_cell.length_a   1.000
_cell.length_b   1.000
_cell.length_c   1.000
_cell.angle_alpha   90.00
_cell.angle_beta   90.00
_cell.angle_gamma   90.00
#
_symmetry.space_group_name_H-M   'P 1'
#
loop_
_entity.id
_entity.type
_entity.pdbx_description
1 polymer ?
#
loop_
_entity_poly.entity_id
_entity_poly.type
_entity_poly.pdbx_seq_one_letter_code
_entity_poly.pdbx_strand_id
1 'polypeptide(L)'
;VTSTRESMAYTVECLRDDIEILMEFLLNVTAAPEFRRWEVAALQSQLRIDKAVAFQNPQAQVLENLHAAAYRNALANSLYCPDYRIGKVTPDQLHYYVQNHFTSARMALIGLGVSHPVLKQVAERFLNMRGGLGLSGAKAKYRGGEIRDQNGDSLVHAALVAESAATGSAEANAFSVLQHVLGAGPHVKRGSNATSSLYQAVAKGVHQPFDVSLHSPMSLLLFSKILNILLNSHESFLFPLSPSILVASS
;
A
#
# COMPACT_ATOMS: atom_id res chain seq x y z
N VAL A 1 -2.99 -14.41 2.89
CA VAL A 1 -3.22 -13.58 1.68
C VAL A 1 -2.85 -12.16 2.01
N THR A 2 -1.96 -11.56 1.22
CA THR A 2 -1.56 -10.15 1.36
C THR A 2 -2.01 -9.40 0.11
N SER A 3 -2.68 -8.26 0.29
CA SER A 3 -3.14 -7.43 -0.83
C SER A 3 -2.52 -6.05 -0.74
N THR A 4 -1.97 -5.60 -1.85
CA THR A 4 -1.53 -4.23 -2.08
C THR A 4 -2.42 -3.61 -3.17
N ARG A 5 -2.19 -2.34 -3.54
CA ARG A 5 -2.95 -1.65 -4.61
C ARG A 5 -2.71 -2.27 -5.99
N GLU A 6 -1.54 -2.87 -6.20
CA GLU A 6 -1.10 -3.35 -7.52
C GLU A 6 -1.02 -4.87 -7.61
N SER A 7 -0.77 -5.55 -6.49
CA SER A 7 -0.60 -7.00 -6.44
C SER A 7 -1.31 -7.64 -5.26
N MET A 8 -1.77 -8.86 -5.45
CA MET A 8 -2.37 -9.70 -4.42
C MET A 8 -1.63 -11.03 -4.40
N ALA A 9 -1.11 -11.42 -3.24
CA ALA A 9 -0.31 -12.63 -3.06
C ALA A 9 -1.03 -13.62 -2.14
N TYR A 10 -1.17 -14.84 -2.65
CA TYR A 10 -1.63 -16.01 -1.90
C TYR A 10 -0.40 -16.81 -1.48
N THR A 11 0.07 -16.59 -0.27
CA THR A 11 1.22 -17.30 0.30
C THR A 11 0.73 -18.46 1.16
N VAL A 12 1.30 -19.64 0.94
CA VAL A 12 1.07 -20.81 1.78
C VAL A 12 2.39 -21.53 2.02
N GLU A 13 2.55 -22.07 3.22
CA GLU A 13 3.73 -22.81 3.66
C GLU A 13 3.32 -24.24 3.99
N CYS A 14 4.09 -25.23 3.54
CA CYS A 14 3.87 -26.64 3.82
C CYS A 14 5.20 -27.40 3.91
N LEU A 15 5.14 -28.64 4.40
CA LEU A 15 6.26 -29.58 4.29
C LEU A 15 6.45 -29.99 2.83
N ARG A 16 7.67 -30.41 2.49
CA ARG A 16 8.01 -30.77 1.10
C ARG A 16 7.20 -31.95 0.56
N ASP A 17 6.75 -32.83 1.44
CA ASP A 17 6.02 -34.04 1.07
C ASP A 17 4.57 -33.74 0.66
N ASP A 18 4.00 -32.61 1.12
CA ASP A 18 2.59 -32.23 0.90
C ASP A 18 2.40 -31.19 -0.21
N ILE A 19 3.45 -30.93 -1.00
CA ILE A 19 3.46 -29.88 -2.03
C ILE A 19 2.34 -30.09 -3.06
N GLU A 20 2.12 -31.33 -3.51
CA GLU A 20 1.10 -31.64 -4.53
C GLU A 20 -0.31 -31.27 -4.05
N ILE A 21 -0.65 -31.68 -2.82
CA ILE A 21 -1.93 -31.39 -2.18
C ILE A 21 -2.11 -29.88 -2.03
N LEU A 22 -1.07 -29.19 -1.52
CA LEU A 22 -1.13 -27.75 -1.33
C LEU A 22 -1.39 -27.00 -2.64
N MET A 23 -0.73 -27.41 -3.72
CA MET A 23 -0.90 -26.76 -5.00
C MET A 23 -2.31 -26.93 -5.56
N GLU A 24 -2.94 -28.09 -5.35
CA GLU A 24 -4.35 -28.31 -5.72
C GLU A 24 -5.30 -27.39 -4.92
N PHE A 25 -5.04 -27.19 -3.62
CA PHE A 25 -5.80 -26.22 -2.83
C PHE A 25 -5.62 -24.79 -3.35
N LEU A 26 -4.38 -24.37 -3.62
CA LEU A 26 -4.09 -23.03 -4.15
C LEU A 26 -4.78 -22.81 -5.51
N LEU A 27 -4.78 -23.85 -6.36
CA LEU A 27 -5.48 -23.87 -7.64
C LEU A 27 -6.98 -23.63 -7.44
N ASN A 28 -7.64 -24.39 -6.56
CA ASN A 28 -9.08 -24.27 -6.35
C ASN A 28 -9.47 -22.89 -5.80
N VAL A 29 -8.72 -22.36 -4.84
CA VAL A 29 -9.00 -21.04 -4.22
C VAL A 29 -8.85 -19.89 -5.23
N THR A 30 -7.91 -19.99 -6.16
CA THR A 30 -7.63 -18.92 -7.12
C THR A 30 -8.40 -19.05 -8.43
N ALA A 31 -8.63 -20.28 -8.91
CA ALA A 31 -9.24 -20.53 -10.21
C ALA A 31 -10.77 -20.64 -10.17
N ALA A 32 -11.37 -21.00 -9.04
CA ALA A 32 -12.82 -21.12 -8.94
C ALA A 32 -13.30 -20.84 -7.51
N PRO A 33 -13.07 -19.62 -6.97
CA PRO A 33 -13.64 -19.25 -5.68
C PRO A 33 -15.17 -19.25 -5.76
N GLU A 34 -15.81 -19.96 -4.84
CA GLU A 34 -17.26 -19.95 -4.66
C GLU A 34 -17.63 -18.87 -3.64
N PHE A 35 -18.45 -17.88 -4.05
CA PHE A 35 -18.89 -16.81 -3.15
C PHE A 35 -20.35 -17.03 -2.75
N ARG A 36 -20.59 -17.64 -1.59
CA ARG A 36 -21.95 -17.86 -1.09
C ARG A 36 -22.52 -16.58 -0.48
N ARG A 37 -23.81 -16.33 -0.73
CA ARG A 37 -24.49 -15.10 -0.27
C ARG A 37 -24.41 -14.91 1.24
N TRP A 38 -24.58 -15.98 2.01
CA TRP A 38 -24.53 -15.93 3.47
C TRP A 38 -23.12 -15.68 4.02
N GLU A 39 -22.08 -16.22 3.36
CA GLU A 39 -20.68 -15.98 3.74
C GLU A 39 -20.30 -14.52 3.49
N VAL A 40 -20.65 -13.97 2.33
CA VAL A 40 -20.40 -12.56 2.01
C VAL A 40 -21.17 -11.63 2.95
N ALA A 41 -22.39 -11.98 3.33
CA ALA A 41 -23.18 -11.20 4.28
C ALA A 41 -22.59 -11.21 5.70
N ALA A 42 -22.09 -12.37 6.16
CA ALA A 42 -21.47 -12.49 7.48
C ALA A 42 -20.20 -11.61 7.62
N LEU A 43 -19.39 -11.53 6.55
CA LEU A 43 -18.15 -10.76 6.53
C LEU A 43 -18.34 -9.23 6.62
N GLN A 44 -19.55 -8.71 6.39
CA GLN A 44 -19.79 -7.26 6.41
C GLN A 44 -19.47 -6.62 7.77
N SER A 45 -19.81 -7.30 8.86
CA SER A 45 -19.54 -6.84 10.22
C SER A 45 -18.03 -6.84 10.49
N GLN A 46 -17.34 -7.91 10.09
CA GLN A 46 -15.90 -8.06 10.22
C GLN A 46 -15.15 -6.99 9.42
N LEU A 47 -15.56 -6.69 8.19
CA LEU A 47 -14.94 -5.64 7.37
C LEU A 47 -14.96 -4.25 8.05
N ARG A 48 -16.02 -3.93 8.79
CA ARG A 48 -16.09 -2.67 9.56
C ARG A 48 -15.09 -2.65 10.70
N ILE A 49 -14.96 -3.77 11.40
CA ILE A 49 -14.03 -3.93 12.52
C ILE A 49 -12.60 -3.87 11.99
N ASP A 50 -12.27 -4.62 10.94
CA ASP A 50 -10.93 -4.66 10.34
C ASP A 50 -10.51 -3.27 9.86
N LYS A 51 -11.42 -2.53 9.22
CA LYS A 51 -11.18 -1.14 8.83
C LYS A 51 -10.90 -0.24 10.04
N ALA A 52 -11.72 -0.35 11.08
CA ALA A 52 -11.56 0.45 12.30
C ALA A 52 -10.22 0.14 13.00
N VAL A 53 -9.84 -1.14 13.07
CA VAL A 53 -8.55 -1.60 13.62
C VAL A 53 -7.38 -1.08 12.78
N ALA A 54 -7.47 -1.14 11.45
CA ALA A 54 -6.43 -0.62 10.57
C ALA A 54 -6.20 0.88 10.77
N PHE A 55 -7.27 1.66 10.95
CA PHE A 55 -7.18 3.10 11.19
C PHE A 55 -6.83 3.49 12.64
N GLN A 56 -6.70 2.53 13.57
CA GLN A 56 -6.02 2.81 14.85
C GLN A 56 -4.55 3.17 14.64
N ASN A 57 -3.94 2.72 13.52
CA ASN A 57 -2.62 3.19 13.13
C ASN A 57 -2.73 4.48 12.30
N PRO A 58 -2.34 5.65 12.84
CA PRO A 58 -2.44 6.92 12.12
C PRO A 58 -1.57 6.95 10.86
N GLN A 59 -0.49 6.17 10.79
CA GLN A 59 0.34 6.08 9.58
C GLN A 59 -0.44 5.48 8.40
N ALA A 60 -1.30 4.49 8.66
CA ALA A 60 -2.13 3.89 7.64
C ALA A 60 -3.18 4.90 7.12
N GLN A 61 -3.80 5.65 8.02
CA GLN A 61 -4.76 6.71 7.64
C GLN A 61 -4.10 7.79 6.77
N VAL A 62 -2.94 8.29 7.19
CA VAL A 62 -2.18 9.29 6.44
C VAL A 62 -1.81 8.75 5.05
N LEU A 63 -1.36 7.50 4.94
CA LEU A 63 -0.99 6.92 3.65
C LEU A 63 -2.19 6.74 2.70
N GLU A 64 -3.37 6.39 3.21
CA GLU A 64 -4.59 6.29 2.41
C GLU A 64 -5.05 7.66 1.92
N ASN A 65 -5.08 8.67 2.81
CA ASN A 65 -5.43 10.05 2.46
C ASN A 65 -4.45 10.64 1.44
N LEU A 66 -3.17 10.32 1.57
CA LEU A 66 -2.13 10.74 0.64
C LEU A 66 -2.37 10.22 -0.77
N HIS A 67 -2.66 8.92 -0.93
CA HIS A 67 -2.95 8.37 -2.26
C HIS A 67 -4.20 9.02 -2.88
N ALA A 68 -5.22 9.27 -2.07
CA ALA A 68 -6.42 9.98 -2.49
C ALA A 68 -6.15 11.45 -2.89
N ALA A 69 -5.18 12.12 -2.24
CA ALA A 69 -4.76 13.48 -2.57
C ALA A 69 -3.87 13.54 -3.82
N ALA A 70 -2.92 12.61 -3.95
CA ALA A 70 -1.88 12.61 -4.97
C ALA A 70 -2.39 12.19 -6.36
N TYR A 71 -3.30 11.21 -6.41
CA TYR A 71 -3.82 10.62 -7.63
C TYR A 71 -5.32 10.88 -7.78
N ARG A 72 -5.82 10.92 -9.03
CA ARG A 72 -7.27 11.03 -9.31
C ARG A 72 -7.91 9.75 -9.83
N ASN A 73 -7.11 8.75 -10.18
CA ASN A 73 -7.56 7.47 -10.74
C ASN A 73 -6.59 6.34 -10.35
N ALA A 74 -7.04 5.08 -10.50
CA ALA A 74 -6.29 3.85 -10.23
C ALA A 74 -5.71 3.77 -8.81
N LEU A 75 -4.56 4.41 -8.56
CA LEU A 75 -3.88 4.48 -7.27
C LEU A 75 -4.61 5.33 -6.22
N ALA A 76 -5.53 6.20 -6.66
CA ALA A 76 -6.38 7.01 -5.78
C ALA A 76 -7.41 6.18 -4.98
N ASN A 77 -7.70 4.95 -5.42
CA ASN A 77 -8.64 4.09 -4.73
C ASN A 77 -8.05 3.63 -3.39
N SER A 78 -8.86 3.67 -2.34
CA SER A 78 -8.43 3.15 -1.03
C SER A 78 -8.28 1.63 -1.06
N LEU A 79 -7.31 1.13 -0.30
CA LEU A 79 -7.13 -0.30 -0.07
C LEU A 79 -8.27 -0.88 0.78
N TYR A 80 -8.88 -0.06 1.64
CA TYR A 80 -9.97 -0.45 2.52
C TYR A 80 -11.33 -0.14 1.90
N CYS A 81 -12.33 -0.97 2.21
CA CYS A 81 -13.69 -0.76 1.71
C CYS A 81 -14.29 0.53 2.31
N PRO A 82 -14.80 1.47 1.50
CA PRO A 82 -15.40 2.69 2.02
C PRO A 82 -16.78 2.38 2.62
N ASP A 83 -17.22 3.15 3.62
CA ASP A 83 -18.39 2.81 4.44
C ASP A 83 -19.68 2.70 3.61
N TYR A 84 -19.82 3.54 2.59
CA TYR A 84 -20.98 3.53 1.70
C TYR A 84 -21.06 2.29 0.79
N ARG A 85 -19.99 1.50 0.67
CA ARG A 85 -19.91 0.24 -0.10
C ARG A 85 -20.01 -1.00 0.79
N ILE A 86 -19.78 -0.86 2.09
CA ILE A 86 -19.95 -1.97 3.03
C ILE A 86 -21.41 -2.43 2.98
N GLY A 87 -21.60 -3.73 2.74
CA GLY A 87 -22.92 -4.34 2.59
C GLY A 87 -23.58 -4.23 1.21
N LYS A 88 -22.98 -3.50 0.26
CA LYS A 88 -23.44 -3.43 -1.13
C LYS A 88 -22.63 -4.30 -2.09
N VAL A 89 -21.59 -4.97 -1.61
CA VAL A 89 -20.77 -5.89 -2.39
C VAL A 89 -21.58 -7.18 -2.61
N THR A 90 -21.87 -7.51 -3.86
CA THR A 90 -22.59 -8.73 -4.22
C THR A 90 -21.63 -9.84 -4.65
N PRO A 91 -21.98 -11.12 -4.48
CA PRO A 91 -21.18 -12.24 -4.99
C PRO A 91 -20.92 -12.14 -6.50
N ASP A 92 -21.91 -11.67 -7.27
CA ASP A 92 -21.77 -11.50 -8.72
C ASP A 92 -20.67 -10.49 -9.09
N GLN A 93 -20.52 -9.40 -8.30
CA GLN A 93 -19.44 -8.44 -8.49
C GLN A 93 -18.07 -9.05 -8.17
N LEU A 94 -17.99 -9.92 -7.16
CA LEU A 94 -16.75 -10.63 -6.81
C LEU A 94 -16.36 -11.64 -7.90
N HIS A 95 -17.32 -12.40 -8.42
CA HIS A 95 -17.09 -13.30 -9.55
C HIS A 95 -16.63 -12.53 -10.79
N TYR A 96 -17.27 -11.41 -11.11
CA TYR A 96 -16.87 -10.54 -12.21
C TYR A 96 -15.44 -10.02 -12.03
N TYR A 97 -15.07 -9.59 -10.81
CA TYR A 97 -13.71 -9.15 -10.52
C TYR A 97 -12.69 -10.27 -10.74
N VAL A 98 -12.95 -11.46 -10.17
CA VAL A 98 -12.07 -12.62 -10.31
C VAL A 98 -11.93 -13.05 -11.78
N GLN A 99 -13.00 -13.04 -12.56
CA GLN A 99 -12.94 -13.40 -13.99
C GLN A 99 -12.08 -12.45 -14.82
N ASN A 100 -12.12 -11.14 -14.52
CA ASN A 100 -11.43 -10.13 -15.31
C ASN A 100 -9.98 -9.89 -14.89
N HIS A 101 -9.64 -10.16 -13.63
CA HIS A 101 -8.31 -9.87 -13.07
C HIS A 101 -7.47 -11.12 -12.83
N PHE A 102 -8.06 -12.28 -12.55
CA PHE A 102 -7.32 -13.53 -12.30
C PHE A 102 -7.22 -14.31 -13.61
N THR A 103 -6.38 -13.78 -14.51
CA THR A 103 -6.09 -14.39 -15.81
C THR A 103 -4.66 -14.93 -15.84
N SER A 104 -4.40 -15.94 -16.68
CA SER A 104 -3.08 -16.56 -16.76
C SER A 104 -1.94 -15.59 -17.09
N ALA A 105 -2.22 -14.54 -17.88
CA ALA A 105 -1.25 -13.50 -18.22
C ALA A 105 -0.85 -12.59 -17.03
N ARG A 106 -1.58 -12.64 -15.91
CA ARG A 106 -1.40 -11.76 -14.74
C ARG A 106 -1.06 -12.52 -13.46
N MET A 107 -0.90 -13.84 -13.57
CA MET A 107 -0.61 -14.70 -12.44
C MET A 107 0.80 -15.22 -12.57
N ALA A 108 1.54 -15.17 -11.47
CA ALA A 108 2.86 -15.77 -11.36
C ALA A 108 2.86 -16.74 -10.18
N LEU A 109 3.34 -17.96 -10.42
CA LEU A 109 3.53 -18.96 -9.38
C LEU A 109 5.00 -18.95 -8.95
N ILE A 110 5.24 -18.75 -7.66
CA ILE A 110 6.58 -18.68 -7.07
C ILE A 110 6.72 -19.84 -6.11
N GLY A 111 7.68 -20.74 -6.37
CA GLY A 111 8.02 -21.85 -5.47
C GLY A 111 9.37 -21.61 -4.80
N LEU A 112 9.38 -21.54 -3.47
CA LEU A 112 10.61 -21.47 -2.68
C LEU A 112 10.94 -22.86 -2.13
N GLY A 113 12.13 -23.37 -2.41
CA GLY A 113 12.56 -24.70 -1.94
C GLY A 113 11.92 -25.88 -2.67
N VAL A 114 11.30 -25.66 -3.83
CA VAL A 114 10.65 -26.68 -4.68
C VAL A 114 11.46 -26.91 -5.95
N SER A 115 11.49 -28.15 -6.43
CA SER A 115 12.14 -28.49 -7.71
C SER A 115 11.41 -27.85 -8.89
N HIS A 116 12.15 -27.15 -9.75
CA HIS A 116 11.60 -26.48 -10.94
C HIS A 116 10.73 -27.36 -11.85
N PRO A 117 11.10 -28.61 -12.21
CA PRO A 117 10.25 -29.46 -13.03
C PRO A 117 8.87 -29.76 -12.41
N VAL A 118 8.82 -29.99 -11.10
CA VAL A 118 7.55 -30.23 -10.37
C VAL A 118 6.68 -28.97 -10.42
N LEU A 119 7.28 -27.82 -10.14
CA LEU A 119 6.59 -26.53 -10.19
C LEU A 119 6.05 -26.22 -11.59
N LYS A 120 6.84 -26.51 -12.63
CA LYS A 120 6.45 -26.29 -14.03
C LYS A 120 5.25 -27.12 -14.42
N GLN A 121 5.25 -28.42 -14.09
CA GLN A 121 4.12 -29.31 -14.40
C GLN A 121 2.81 -28.80 -13.82
N VAL A 122 2.85 -28.25 -12.61
CA VAL A 122 1.67 -27.72 -11.94
C VAL A 122 1.29 -26.34 -12.47
N ALA A 123 2.27 -25.50 -12.76
CA ALA A 123 2.04 -24.20 -13.40
C ALA A 123 1.37 -24.35 -14.77
N GLU A 124 1.75 -25.35 -15.57
CA GLU A 124 1.11 -25.63 -16.86
C GLU A 124 -0.38 -25.98 -16.70
N ARG A 125 -0.74 -26.76 -15.67
CA ARG A 125 -2.14 -27.03 -15.34
C ARG A 125 -2.87 -25.76 -14.90
N PHE A 126 -2.20 -24.93 -14.08
CA PHE A 126 -2.75 -23.69 -13.54
C PHE A 126 -3.03 -22.64 -14.62
N LEU A 127 -2.06 -22.40 -15.51
CA LEU A 127 -2.11 -21.33 -16.52
C LEU A 127 -3.05 -21.67 -17.69
N ASN A 128 -3.33 -22.95 -17.95
CA ASN A 128 -4.21 -23.38 -19.03
C ASN A 128 -5.70 -23.15 -18.74
N MET A 129 -6.11 -22.97 -17.48
CA MET A 129 -7.54 -22.90 -17.13
C MET A 129 -8.22 -21.56 -17.42
N ARG A 130 -7.45 -20.46 -17.52
CA ARG A 130 -8.03 -19.11 -17.69
C ARG A 130 -7.23 -18.27 -18.68
N GLY A 131 -7.40 -18.58 -19.96
CA GLY A 131 -6.84 -17.80 -21.06
C GLY A 131 -7.50 -16.41 -21.15
N GLY A 132 -6.68 -15.36 -21.27
CA GLY A 132 -7.15 -13.99 -21.49
C GLY A 132 -6.12 -12.92 -21.09
N LEU A 133 -6.05 -11.83 -21.87
CA LEU A 133 -5.17 -10.69 -21.59
C LEU A 133 -5.63 -9.87 -20.36
N GLY A 134 -6.87 -10.08 -19.91
CA GLY A 134 -7.51 -9.34 -18.82
C GLY A 134 -7.77 -7.86 -19.17
N LEU A 135 -8.44 -7.13 -18.28
CA LEU A 135 -8.75 -5.71 -18.49
C LEU A 135 -7.52 -4.83 -18.25
N SER A 136 -7.07 -4.07 -19.26
CA SER A 136 -5.96 -3.13 -19.10
C SER A 136 -6.27 -2.11 -18.00
N GLY A 137 -5.37 -2.00 -17.01
CA GLY A 137 -5.53 -1.06 -15.90
C GLY A 137 -5.43 0.38 -16.40
N ALA A 138 -6.22 1.29 -15.83
CA ALA A 138 -6.10 2.71 -16.11
C ALA A 138 -4.73 3.22 -15.63
N LYS A 139 -4.03 3.99 -16.47
CA LYS A 139 -2.77 4.63 -16.08
C LYS A 139 -3.04 5.65 -14.97
N ALA A 140 -2.36 5.48 -13.84
CA ALA A 140 -2.35 6.48 -12.78
C ALA A 140 -1.59 7.72 -13.25
N LYS A 141 -2.14 8.91 -12.97
CA LYS A 141 -1.47 10.19 -13.23
C LYS A 141 -1.36 10.99 -11.95
N TYR A 142 -0.13 11.33 -11.58
CA TYR A 142 0.13 12.22 -10.46
C TYR A 142 -0.39 13.64 -10.79
N ARG A 143 -1.04 14.28 -9.81
CA ARG A 143 -1.48 15.67 -9.95
C ARG A 143 -1.11 16.55 -8.76
N GLY A 144 -0.70 15.95 -7.64
CA GLY A 144 -0.56 16.66 -6.37
C GLY A 144 -1.91 17.08 -5.78
N GLY A 145 -1.87 17.54 -4.54
CA GLY A 145 -3.06 17.92 -3.78
C GLY A 145 -2.78 17.99 -2.28
N GLU A 146 -3.62 18.68 -1.54
CA GLU A 146 -3.56 18.70 -0.09
C GLU A 146 -4.86 18.18 0.53
N ILE A 147 -4.73 17.45 1.63
CA ILE A 147 -5.84 17.02 2.47
C ILE A 147 -5.48 17.35 3.91
N ARG A 148 -6.43 17.92 4.63
CA ARG A 148 -6.29 18.26 6.05
C ARG A 148 -7.43 17.60 6.80
N ASP A 149 -7.10 16.74 7.75
CA ASP A 149 -8.06 15.98 8.54
C ASP A 149 -7.86 16.33 10.01
N GLN A 150 -8.79 17.10 10.56
CA GLN A 150 -8.68 17.61 11.92
C GLN A 150 -9.16 16.55 12.91
N ASN A 151 -8.20 15.97 13.64
CA ASN A 151 -8.47 14.99 14.69
C ASN A 151 -8.14 15.61 16.05
N GLY A 152 -8.90 15.25 17.08
CA GLY A 152 -8.67 15.68 18.47
C GLY A 152 -7.49 14.98 19.16
N ASP A 153 -6.53 14.49 18.38
CA ASP A 153 -5.37 13.75 18.89
C ASP A 153 -4.29 14.71 19.40
N SER A 154 -3.45 14.24 20.32
CA SER A 154 -2.36 15.02 20.92
C SER A 154 -1.16 15.18 19.99
N LEU A 155 -1.04 14.35 18.95
CA LEU A 155 0.08 14.35 18.01
C LEU A 155 -0.39 14.67 16.60
N VAL A 156 0.46 15.36 15.84
CA VAL A 156 0.22 15.67 14.44
C VAL A 156 0.99 14.69 13.55
N HIS A 157 0.26 14.01 12.67
CA HIS A 157 0.82 13.16 11.63
C HIS A 157 0.72 13.88 10.28
N ALA A 158 1.87 14.14 9.66
CA ALA A 158 1.97 14.87 8.41
C ALA A 158 2.86 14.09 7.43
N ALA A 159 2.44 14.05 6.17
CA ALA A 159 3.21 13.47 5.09
C ALA A 159 3.32 14.46 3.94
N LEU A 160 4.56 14.64 3.45
CA LEU A 160 4.86 15.36 2.22
C LEU A 160 5.33 14.39 1.16
N VAL A 161 4.79 14.51 -0.06
CA VAL A 161 5.13 13.60 -1.16
C VAL A 161 5.43 14.30 -2.45
N ALA A 162 6.36 13.71 -3.20
CA ALA A 162 6.65 14.02 -4.60
C ALA A 162 6.53 12.74 -5.45
N GLU A 163 6.28 12.93 -6.75
CA GLU A 163 6.23 11.83 -7.72
C GLU A 163 7.58 11.12 -7.81
N SER A 164 7.55 9.78 -7.80
CA SER A 164 8.74 8.96 -8.01
C SER A 164 8.72 8.30 -9.38
N ALA A 165 9.88 7.78 -9.79
CA ALA A 165 9.98 7.00 -11.01
C ALA A 165 9.28 5.62 -10.91
N ALA A 166 8.91 5.06 -12.06
CA ALA A 166 8.30 3.74 -12.15
C ALA A 166 9.27 2.61 -11.75
N THR A 167 8.73 1.54 -11.17
CA THR A 167 9.49 0.36 -10.74
C THR A 167 10.31 -0.22 -11.91
N GLY A 168 11.60 -0.46 -11.68
CA GLY A 168 12.54 -1.01 -12.67
C GLY A 168 13.29 0.02 -13.50
N SER A 169 13.04 1.32 -13.34
CA SER A 169 13.86 2.38 -13.94
C SER A 169 15.17 2.59 -13.16
N ALA A 170 16.19 3.14 -13.81
CA ALA A 170 17.44 3.51 -13.14
C ALA A 170 17.20 4.61 -12.06
N GLU A 171 16.22 5.48 -12.29
CA GLU A 171 15.81 6.54 -11.36
C GLU A 171 15.21 5.96 -10.06
N ALA A 172 14.48 4.83 -10.14
CA ALA A 172 13.96 4.17 -8.95
C ALA A 172 15.09 3.72 -7.99
N ASN A 173 16.22 3.27 -8.55
CA ASN A 173 17.40 2.93 -7.76
C ASN A 173 18.00 4.19 -7.10
N ALA A 174 18.07 5.31 -7.81
CA ALA A 174 18.54 6.57 -7.24
C ALA A 174 17.64 7.04 -6.08
N PHE A 175 16.32 6.89 -6.21
CA PHE A 175 15.38 7.19 -5.14
C PHE A 175 15.52 6.25 -3.93
N SER A 176 15.85 4.97 -4.14
CA SER A 176 16.13 4.03 -3.03
C SER A 176 17.38 4.43 -2.23
N VAL A 177 18.41 4.93 -2.91
CA VAL A 177 19.63 5.46 -2.27
C VAL A 177 19.31 6.74 -1.52
N LEU A 178 18.54 7.65 -2.14
CA LEU A 178 18.08 8.88 -1.49
C LEU A 178 17.30 8.59 -0.22
N GLN A 179 16.45 7.55 -0.22
CA GLN A 179 15.74 7.11 0.98
C GLN A 179 16.67 6.69 2.12
N HIS A 180 17.74 5.95 1.80
CA HIS A 180 18.71 5.55 2.81
C HIS A 180 19.50 6.75 3.37
N VAL A 181 19.86 7.70 2.50
CA VAL A 181 20.59 8.92 2.90
C VAL A 181 19.73 9.84 3.78
N LEU A 182 18.46 10.01 3.42
CA LEU A 182 17.52 10.85 4.19
C LEU A 182 17.05 10.16 5.48
N GLY A 183 17.00 8.82 5.51
CA GLY A 183 16.76 8.02 6.71
C GLY A 183 15.51 7.16 6.60
N ALA A 184 15.69 5.87 6.35
CA ALA A 184 14.62 4.88 6.14
C ALA A 184 13.91 4.39 7.43
N GLY A 185 14.00 5.13 8.54
CA GLY A 185 13.53 4.71 9.86
C GLY A 185 14.45 3.67 10.55
N PRO A 186 14.37 3.54 11.89
CA PRO A 186 15.24 2.63 12.63
C PRO A 186 14.85 1.17 12.39
N HIS A 187 15.85 0.32 12.11
CA HIS A 187 15.63 -1.12 11.87
C HIS A 187 15.38 -1.93 13.14
N VAL A 188 15.59 -1.32 14.31
CA VAL A 188 15.36 -1.94 15.62
C VAL A 188 14.42 -1.06 16.43
N LYS A 189 13.55 -1.67 17.23
CA LYS A 189 12.46 -1.01 17.98
C LYS A 189 12.91 0.17 18.87
N ARG A 190 14.19 0.23 19.25
CA ARG A 190 14.81 1.30 20.06
C ARG A 190 16.01 1.93 19.38
N GLY A 191 16.15 1.74 18.06
CA GLY A 191 17.23 2.32 17.28
C GLY A 191 16.95 3.77 16.98
N SER A 192 18.01 4.55 16.80
CA SER A 192 17.91 5.94 16.37
C SER A 192 18.67 6.11 15.06
N ASN A 193 18.04 6.70 14.05
CA ASN A 193 18.72 7.10 12.81
C ASN A 193 19.40 8.48 12.97
N ALA A 194 20.15 8.66 14.06
CA ALA A 194 20.73 9.94 14.46
C ALA A 194 21.77 10.49 13.45
N THR A 195 22.28 9.63 12.56
CA THR A 195 23.22 10.01 11.49
C THR A 195 22.52 10.51 10.23
N SER A 196 21.21 10.32 10.09
CA SER A 196 20.49 10.73 8.88
C SER A 196 20.33 12.25 8.81
N SER A 197 20.48 12.81 7.61
CA SER A 197 20.43 14.26 7.40
C SER A 197 19.08 14.85 7.82
N LEU A 198 17.98 14.13 7.52
CA LEU A 198 16.62 14.57 7.86
C LEU A 198 16.40 14.58 9.37
N TYR A 199 16.82 13.52 10.07
CA TYR A 199 16.70 13.45 11.53
C TYR A 199 17.49 14.58 12.20
N GLN A 200 18.72 14.84 11.76
CA GLN A 200 19.55 15.93 12.32
C GLN A 200 18.95 17.31 12.06
N ALA A 201 18.35 17.54 10.89
CA ALA A 201 17.69 18.80 10.58
C ALA A 201 16.48 19.04 11.49
N VAL A 202 15.67 18.01 11.74
CA VAL A 202 14.49 18.11 12.61
C VAL A 202 14.88 18.22 14.08
N ALA A 203 15.90 17.46 14.52
CA ALA A 203 16.41 17.48 15.89
C ALA A 203 16.92 18.87 16.31
N LYS A 204 17.44 19.67 15.37
CA LYS A 204 17.91 21.04 15.64
C LYS A 204 16.76 22.03 15.85
N GLY A 205 15.60 21.79 15.26
CA GLY A 205 14.46 22.73 15.26
C GLY A 205 13.33 22.37 16.21
N VAL A 206 13.29 21.14 16.73
CA VAL A 206 12.15 20.62 17.51
C VAL A 206 12.63 20.06 18.85
N HIS A 207 12.13 20.64 19.94
CA HIS A 207 12.40 20.17 21.31
C HIS A 207 11.32 19.22 21.87
N GLN A 208 10.21 19.05 21.14
CA GLN A 208 9.12 18.12 21.48
C GLN A 208 9.40 16.71 20.92
N PRO A 209 8.73 15.66 21.43
CA PRO A 209 8.89 14.31 20.88
C PRO A 209 8.55 14.28 19.38
N PHE A 210 9.47 13.72 18.59
CA PHE A 210 9.28 13.57 17.15
C PHE A 210 9.76 12.21 16.64
N ASP A 211 9.15 11.79 15.55
CA ASP A 211 9.57 10.66 14.75
C ASP A 211 9.48 11.08 13.28
N VAL A 212 10.53 10.80 12.52
CA VAL A 212 10.70 11.23 11.13
C VAL A 212 11.36 10.10 10.38
N SER A 213 10.74 9.69 9.28
CA SER A 213 11.24 8.61 8.44
C SER A 213 10.87 8.87 7.00
N LEU A 214 11.78 8.55 6.07
CA LEU A 214 11.46 8.48 4.66
C LEU A 214 10.95 7.07 4.32
N HIS A 215 9.73 7.00 3.80
CA HIS A 215 9.16 5.76 3.29
C HIS A 215 9.12 5.82 1.76
N SER A 216 9.45 4.72 1.09
CA SER A 216 9.26 4.57 -0.35
C SER A 216 8.20 3.49 -0.61
N PRO A 217 6.90 3.76 -0.42
CA PRO A 217 5.90 2.92 -1.04
C PRO A 217 6.09 3.03 -2.56
N MET A 218 6.20 1.89 -3.26
CA MET A 218 6.37 1.83 -4.73
C MET A 218 5.45 2.85 -5.42
N SER A 219 6.06 3.91 -5.98
CA SER A 219 5.50 5.07 -6.70
C SER A 219 5.42 6.43 -5.98
N LEU A 220 5.77 6.55 -4.70
CA LEU A 220 5.72 7.83 -3.96
C LEU A 220 6.87 7.95 -2.96
N LEU A 221 7.52 9.13 -2.89
CA LEU A 221 8.48 9.45 -1.83
C LEU A 221 7.76 10.08 -0.63
N LEU A 222 7.64 9.36 0.48
CA LEU A 222 7.00 9.83 1.71
C LEU A 222 8.00 10.52 2.64
N PHE A 223 7.90 11.84 2.79
CA PHE A 223 8.45 12.55 3.94
C PHE A 223 7.43 12.51 5.09
N SER A 224 7.58 11.56 6.01
CA SER A 224 6.82 11.63 7.27
C SER A 224 7.49 12.66 8.18
N LYS A 225 6.78 13.78 8.42
CA LYS A 225 7.11 14.93 9.29
C LYS A 225 7.97 16.06 8.69
N ILE A 226 7.30 17.04 8.07
CA ILE A 226 7.80 18.42 7.90
C ILE A 226 6.69 19.38 8.35
N LEU A 227 6.89 20.05 9.49
CA LEU A 227 6.41 21.42 9.65
C LEU A 227 7.23 22.13 10.73
N ASN A 228 8.37 22.71 10.32
CA ASN A 228 8.84 24.00 10.87
C ASN A 228 10.02 24.66 10.10
N ILE A 229 10.44 24.17 8.92
CA ILE A 229 11.63 24.73 8.23
C ILE A 229 11.29 25.47 6.91
N LEU A 230 10.11 25.29 6.32
CA LEU A 230 9.76 25.90 5.02
C LEU A 230 8.94 27.20 5.09
N LEU A 231 8.70 27.75 6.29
CA LEU A 231 8.02 29.05 6.47
C LEU A 231 8.96 30.22 6.80
N ASN A 232 10.28 30.01 6.84
CA ASN A 232 11.24 31.07 7.20
C ASN A 232 12.03 31.66 6.02
N SER A 233 11.69 31.32 4.78
CA SER A 233 12.23 32.00 3.60
C SER A 233 11.16 32.88 2.98
N HIS A 234 11.03 34.09 3.53
CA HIS A 234 10.46 35.29 2.89
C HIS A 234 9.19 35.10 2.03
N GLU A 235 8.02 35.08 2.66
CA GLU A 235 6.95 36.08 2.42
C GLU A 235 5.72 35.77 3.28
N SER A 236 5.06 36.84 3.67
CA SER A 236 3.99 36.96 4.65
C SER A 236 2.76 36.10 4.35
N PHE A 237 2.56 34.99 5.07
CA PHE A 237 1.24 34.40 5.25
C PHE A 237 1.01 34.03 6.71
N LEU A 238 0.27 34.90 7.38
CA LEU A 238 -0.25 34.73 8.73
C LEU A 238 -1.37 33.68 8.66
N PHE A 239 -1.10 32.43 9.03
CA PHE A 239 -2.18 31.45 9.25
C PHE A 239 -1.94 30.68 10.56
N PRO A 240 -2.97 30.60 11.43
CA PRO A 240 -2.84 30.02 12.76
C PRO A 240 -2.65 28.50 12.68
N LEU A 241 -1.86 28.01 13.63
CA LEU A 241 -1.58 26.61 13.91
C LEU A 241 -2.87 25.77 13.95
N SER A 242 -3.01 24.83 13.03
CA SER A 242 -4.07 23.80 13.03
C SER A 242 -3.45 22.44 12.73
N PRO A 243 -3.82 21.36 13.44
CA PRO A 243 -3.15 20.07 13.36
C PRO A 243 -3.58 19.27 12.11
N SER A 244 -2.64 18.47 11.61
CA SER A 244 -2.72 17.53 10.48
C SER A 244 -2.80 18.18 9.09
N ILE A 245 -1.62 18.49 8.55
CA ILE A 245 -1.44 18.98 7.17
C ILE A 245 -0.77 17.88 6.35
N LEU A 246 -1.41 17.47 5.27
CA LEU A 246 -0.87 16.53 4.28
C LEU A 246 -0.78 17.29 2.94
N VAL A 247 0.43 17.44 2.42
CA VAL A 247 0.69 18.20 1.18
C VAL A 247 1.37 17.26 0.20
N ALA A 248 0.79 17.05 -0.97
CA ALA A 248 1.45 16.44 -2.11
C ALA A 248 1.82 17.58 -3.08
N SER A 249 3.12 17.85 -3.23
CA SER A 249 3.63 18.95 -4.07
C SER A 249 3.67 18.52 -5.53
N SER A 250 3.31 19.42 -6.45
CA SER A 250 3.51 19.25 -7.89
C SER A 250 4.98 19.31 -8.28
#